data_AF-A0A816GGK3-F1
#
_entry.id   AF-A0A816GGK3-F1
#
_cell.length_a   1.000
_cell.length_b   1.000
_cell.length_c   1.000
_cell.angle_alpha   90.00
_cell.angle_beta   90.00
_cell.angle_gamma   90.00
#
_symmetry.space_group_name_H-M   'P 1'
#
loop_
_entity.id
_entity.type
_entity.pdbx_description
1 polymer ?
#
loop_
_entity_poly.entity_id
_entity_poly.type
_entity_poly.pdbx_seq_one_letter_code
_entity_poly.pdbx_strand_id
1 'polypeptide(L)'
;MSKILERLVYNKLYEHLKKHDLLTPLQSGFIQGDSTTNQLVDLVHEIGENLDFNKFTTAVFLDFANRGVQKADQESSADHSKFVKFLKLK
;
A
#
# COMPACT_ATOMS: atom_id res chain seq x y z
N MET A 1 30.07 -3.37 -7.72
CA MET A 1 29.89 -1.94 -7.33
C MET A 1 28.42 -1.52 -7.23
N SER A 2 27.50 -1.92 -8.12
CA SER A 2 26.08 -1.50 -8.07
C SER A 2 25.35 -1.83 -6.77
N LYS A 3 25.50 -3.06 -6.24
CA LYS A 3 24.82 -3.51 -5.02
C LYS A 3 25.18 -2.72 -3.76
N ILE A 4 26.40 -2.16 -3.71
CA ILE A 4 26.86 -1.34 -2.59
C ILE A 4 26.14 0.01 -2.60
N LEU A 5 26.03 0.63 -3.78
CA LEU A 5 25.29 1.89 -3.94
C LEU A 5 23.80 1.72 -3.67
N GLU A 6 23.20 0.62 -4.16
CA GLU A 6 21.80 0.25 -3.88
C GLU A 6 21.55 0.16 -2.36
N ARG A 7 22.43 -0.54 -1.63
CA ARG A 7 22.33 -0.66 -0.18
C ARG A 7 22.48 0.69 0.53
N LEU A 8 23.37 1.55 0.05
CA LEU A 8 23.59 2.88 0.62
C LEU A 8 22.35 3.78 0.46
N VAL A 9 21.79 3.82 -0.75
CA VAL A 9 20.55 4.57 -1.03
C VAL A 9 19.38 4.03 -0.22
N TYR A 10 19.20 2.70 -0.20
CA TYR A 10 18.16 2.04 0.59
C TYR A 10 18.25 2.44 2.07
N ASN A 11 19.43 2.30 2.69
CA ASN A 11 19.59 2.61 4.11
C ASN A 11 19.28 4.08 4.42
N LYS A 12 19.74 5.02 3.58
CA LYS A 12 19.49 6.45 3.80
C LYS A 12 18.01 6.81 3.66
N LEU A 13 17.34 6.26 2.65
CA LEU A 13 15.92 6.49 2.43
C LEU A 13 15.08 5.86 3.55
N TYR A 14 15.36 4.60 3.90
CA TYR A 14 14.62 3.88 4.94
C TYR A 14 14.71 4.59 6.30
N GLU A 15 15.90 5.02 6.70
CA GLU A 15 16.10 5.80 7.93
C GLU A 15 15.33 7.12 7.91
N HIS A 16 15.30 7.81 6.77
CA HIS A 16 14.53 9.05 6.63
C HIS A 16 13.02 8.80 6.78
N LEU A 17 12.49 7.80 6.06
CA LEU A 17 11.06 7.44 6.12
C LEU A 17 10.64 7.04 7.54
N LYS A 18 11.48 6.27 8.24
CA LYS A 18 11.24 5.84 9.61
C LYS A 18 11.33 7.01 10.60
N LYS A 19 12.33 7.88 10.47
CA LYS A 19 12.51 9.05 11.34
C LYS A 19 11.33 10.03 11.28
N HIS A 20 10.65 10.09 10.14
CA HIS A 20 9.53 11.00 9.91
C HIS A 20 8.15 10.32 9.94
N ASP A 21 8.08 9.07 10.43
CA ASP A 21 6.84 8.30 10.55
C ASP A 21 6.03 8.23 9.23
N LEU A 22 6.74 8.15 8.10
CA LEU A 22 6.13 8.11 6.75
C LEU A 22 5.73 6.69 6.32
N LEU A 23 6.17 5.67 7.06
CA LEU A 23 5.77 4.28 6.86
C LEU A 23 4.53 3.99 7.69
N THR A 24 3.45 3.56 7.04
CA THR A 24 2.23 3.18 7.77
C THR A 24 2.45 1.89 8.57
N PRO A 25 1.93 1.78 9.81
CA PRO A 25 1.98 0.55 10.59
C PRO A 25 1.29 -0.65 9.91
N LEU A 26 0.40 -0.41 8.95
CA LEU A 26 -0.31 -1.45 8.19
C LEU A 26 0.46 -1.95 6.96
N GLN A 27 1.68 -1.45 6.72
CA GLN A 27 2.51 -1.86 5.59
C GLN A 27 3.46 -2.98 6.01
N SER A 28 3.12 -4.22 5.67
CA SER A 28 3.99 -5.37 5.94
C SER A 28 5.06 -5.62 4.86
N GLY A 29 4.94 -4.97 3.70
CA GLY A 29 5.90 -5.07 2.61
C GLY A 29 7.18 -4.27 2.85
N PHE A 30 8.34 -4.93 2.71
CA PHE A 30 9.68 -4.31 2.75
C PHE A 30 10.03 -3.56 4.05
N ILE A 31 9.30 -3.84 5.14
CA ILE A 31 9.57 -3.30 6.49
C ILE A 31 10.27 -4.36 7.34
N GLN A 32 11.27 -3.96 8.11
CA GLN A 32 11.96 -4.84 9.04
C GLN A 32 11.11 -5.08 10.29
N GLY A 33 11.01 -6.34 10.72
CA GLY A 33 10.31 -6.70 11.96
C GLY A 33 8.82 -6.99 11.77
N ASP A 34 8.33 -6.96 10.54
CA ASP A 34 6.98 -7.36 10.17
C ASP A 34 7.02 -8.41 9.05
N SER A 35 5.90 -9.10 8.82
CA SER A 35 5.76 -10.14 7.81
C SER A 35 4.39 -10.13 7.16
N THR A 36 4.33 -10.64 5.94
CA THR A 36 3.06 -10.83 5.23
C THR A 36 2.13 -11.81 5.95
N THR A 37 2.69 -12.72 6.77
CA THR A 37 1.90 -13.64 7.59
C THR A 37 1.19 -12.93 8.72
N ASN A 38 1.86 -11.98 9.41
CA ASN A 38 1.24 -11.21 10.48
C ASN A 38 0.09 -10.38 9.94
N GLN A 39 0.32 -9.64 8.84
CA GLN A 39 -0.73 -8.85 8.20
C GLN A 39 -1.93 -9.69 7.73
N LEU A 40 -1.68 -10.91 7.26
CA LEU A 40 -2.74 -11.84 6.87
C LEU A 40 -3.54 -12.31 8.09
N VAL A 41 -2.86 -12.65 9.19
CA VAL A 41 -3.52 -13.04 10.45
C VAL A 41 -4.39 -11.89 10.96
N ASP A 42 -3.87 -10.67 10.97
CA ASP A 42 -4.60 -9.48 11.42
C ASP A 42 -5.83 -9.22 10.55
N LEU A 43 -5.70 -9.33 9.22
CA LEU A 43 -6.83 -9.18 8.29
C LEU A 43 -7.91 -10.24 8.54
N VAL A 44 -7.52 -11.51 8.70
CA VAL A 44 -8.47 -12.60 8.96
C VAL A 44 -9.16 -12.41 10.30
N HIS A 45 -8.41 -11.95 11.32
CA HIS A 45 -8.96 -11.64 12.63
C HIS A 45 -10.02 -10.53 12.54
N GLU A 46 -9.71 -9.41 11.87
CA GLU A 46 -10.65 -8.29 11.68
C GLU A 46 -11.93 -8.73 10.94
N ILE A 47 -11.81 -9.58 9.92
CA ILE A 47 -12.96 -10.14 9.22
C ILE A 47 -13.79 -11.01 10.16
N GLY A 48 -13.15 -11.89 10.93
CA GLY A 48 -13.81 -12.76 11.91
C GLY A 48 -14.59 -11.96 12.97
N GLU A 49 -13.94 -10.98 13.59
CA GLU A 49 -14.59 -10.12 14.60
C GLU A 49 -15.80 -9.39 14.02
N ASN A 50 -15.68 -8.84 12.81
CA ASN A 50 -16.79 -8.14 12.19
C ASN A 50 -17.98 -9.07 11.86
N LEU A 51 -17.72 -10.33 11.51
CA LEU A 51 -18.75 -11.34 11.33
C LEU A 51 -19.45 -11.67 12.65
N ASP A 52 -18.69 -11.84 13.75
CA ASP A 52 -19.24 -12.12 15.08
C ASP A 52 -20.15 -10.99 15.58
N PHE A 53 -19.81 -9.73 15.27
CA PHE A 53 -20.64 -8.57 15.59
C PHE A 53 -21.71 -8.24 14.54
N ASN A 54 -21.93 -9.13 13.56
CA ASN A 54 -22.91 -8.99 12.48
C ASN A 54 -22.80 -7.65 11.72
N LYS A 55 -21.56 -7.16 11.55
CA LYS A 55 -21.26 -5.94 10.82
C LYS A 55 -21.17 -6.23 9.32
N PHE A 56 -21.59 -5.26 8.51
CA PHE A 56 -21.37 -5.34 7.07
C PHE A 56 -19.91 -5.09 6.74
N THR A 57 -19.22 -6.09 6.20
CA THR A 57 -17.80 -6.03 5.85
C THR A 57 -17.61 -6.27 4.36
N THR A 58 -16.73 -5.49 3.73
CA THR A 58 -16.36 -5.63 2.32
C THR A 58 -14.87 -5.35 2.16
N ALA A 59 -14.16 -6.25 1.49
CA ALA A 59 -12.76 -6.06 1.14
C ALA A 59 -12.64 -5.38 -0.24
N VAL A 60 -11.73 -4.41 -0.35
CA VAL A 60 -11.36 -3.77 -1.61
C VAL A 60 -9.89 -4.09 -1.89
N PHE A 61 -9.65 -4.91 -2.91
CA PHE A 61 -8.30 -5.26 -3.35
C PHE A 61 -7.84 -4.28 -4.42
N LEU A 62 -6.72 -3.61 -4.16
CA LEU A 62 -6.10 -2.65 -5.06
C LEU A 62 -4.76 -3.21 -5.53
N ASP A 63 -4.49 -3.11 -6.82
CA ASP A 63 -3.20 -3.43 -7.40
C ASP A 63 -2.80 -2.34 -8.41
N PHE A 64 -1.50 -2.12 -8.55
CA PHE A 64 -1.00 -1.15 -9.50
C PHE A 64 -1.10 -1.74 -10.91
N ALA A 65 -1.93 -1.12 -11.75
CA ALA A 65 -1.94 -1.44 -13.17
C ALA A 65 -0.56 -1.11 -13.76
N ASN A 66 0.05 -2.06 -14.48
CA ASN A 66 1.35 -1.91 -15.10
C ASN A 66 1.28 -0.95 -16.32
N ARG A 67 1.03 0.34 -16.06
CA ARG A 67 1.28 1.43 -17.00
C ARG A 67 2.72 1.82 -16.78
N GLY A 68 3.60 1.38 -17.68
CA GLY A 68 5.04 1.53 -17.54
C GLY A 68 5.49 2.95 -17.18
N VAL A 69 6.70 3.01 -16.63
CA VAL A 69 7.56 4.14 -16.17
C VAL A 69 7.48 5.47 -16.96
N GLN A 70 6.78 5.52 -18.10
CA GLN A 70 6.49 6.72 -18.87
C GLN A 70 5.26 7.46 -18.34
N LYS A 71 5.40 8.22 -17.24
CA LYS A 71 4.63 9.44 -16.89
C LYS A 71 4.96 9.93 -15.47
N ALA A 72 6.24 9.98 -15.11
CA ALA A 72 6.64 10.69 -13.90
C ALA A 72 6.58 12.22 -14.05
N ASP A 73 6.43 12.75 -15.27
CA ASP A 73 6.29 14.19 -15.52
C ASP A 73 4.99 14.49 -16.29
N GLN A 74 3.94 14.90 -15.57
CA GLN A 74 2.92 15.92 -15.92
C GLN A 74 1.67 15.76 -15.02
N GLU A 75 1.59 16.60 -13.99
CA GLU A 75 0.31 16.96 -13.36
C GLU A 75 -0.42 17.96 -14.27
N SER A 76 -1.65 17.64 -14.67
CA SER A 76 -2.75 18.62 -14.74
C SER A 76 -4.09 17.90 -14.99
N SER A 77 -5.00 18.06 -14.03
CA SER A 77 -6.45 17.80 -14.16
C SER A 77 -6.86 16.36 -14.55
N ALA A 78 -6.60 15.39 -13.68
CA ALA A 78 -7.27 14.09 -13.74
C ALA A 78 -8.69 14.20 -13.13
N ASP A 79 -9.58 14.70 -13.98
CA ASP A 79 -11.04 14.56 -14.01
C ASP A 79 -11.67 13.63 -12.94
N HIS A 80 -12.31 14.25 -11.94
CA HIS A 80 -13.16 13.65 -10.91
C HIS A 80 -14.20 12.66 -11.49
N SER A 81 -14.58 12.81 -12.76
CA SER A 81 -15.56 11.96 -13.45
C SER A 81 -15.11 10.49 -13.61
N LYS A 82 -13.80 10.22 -13.71
CA LYS A 82 -13.30 8.86 -13.96
C LYS A 82 -13.37 7.96 -12.73
N PHE A 83 -13.16 8.51 -11.53
CA PHE A 83 -13.26 7.75 -10.28
C PHE A 83 -14.71 7.33 -9.98
N VAL A 84 -15.67 8.23 -10.25
CA VAL A 84 -17.10 7.94 -10.05
C VAL A 84 -17.60 6.83 -10.97
N LYS A 85 -17.04 6.70 -12.19
CA LYS A 85 -17.42 5.65 -13.14
C LYS A 85 -17.00 4.24 -12.71
N PHE A 86 -15.88 4.10 -11.99
CA PHE A 86 -15.44 2.78 -11.50
C PHE A 86 -16.31 2.29 -10.33
N LEU A 87 -16.77 3.20 -9.48
CA LEU A 87 -17.63 2.88 -8.33
C LEU A 87 -19.10 2.60 -8.72
N LYS A 88 -19.56 3.03 -9.90
CA LYS A 88 -20.95 2.86 -10.38
C LYS A 88 -21.21 1.59 -11.20
N LEU A 89 -20.24 0.69 -11.33
CA LEU A 89 -20.46 -0.65 -11.91
C LEU A 89 -20.65 -1.67 -10.79
N LYS A 90 -21.82 -1.59 -10.14
CA LYS A 90 -22.55 -2.69 -9.52
C LYS A 90 -24.03 -2.49 -9.82
#